data_AF-A0A3D4HH06-F1
#
_entry.id   AF-A0A3D4HH06-F1
#
_cell.length_a   1.000
_cell.length_b   1.000
_cell.length_c   1.000
_cell.angle_alpha   90.00
_cell.angle_beta   90.00
_cell.angle_gamma   90.00
#
_symmetry.space_group_name_H-M   'P 1'
#
loop_
_entity.id
_entity.type
_entity.pdbx_description
1 polymer ?
#
loop_
_entity_poly.entity_id
_entity_poly.type
_entity_poly.pdbx_seq_one_letter_code
_entity_poly.pdbx_strand_id
1 'polypeptide(L)'
;MNLRIYFKSDSRRGNALLVGVLEIVLERGVLRGTLLAMTRLSVIYKRCGTCVLTAFVGCFSSILFGGFVKASSEVEITAFNERLTQAYENEDIEVLEALLADDHVHNNIFGMSMSKAQLLEDIRLGVLAFEYYRTPEIRFVFQGDDVCIATGVIEAKAERSGQDVGALKFRFTRVFVKRDGRWQS
;
A
#
# COMPACT_ATOMS: atom_id res chain seq x y z
N MET A 1 22.89 2.72 -5.39
CA MET A 1 21.92 3.28 -6.37
C MET A 1 22.53 4.52 -7.00
N ASN A 2 22.88 4.47 -8.29
CA ASN A 2 23.49 5.60 -9.01
C ASN A 2 22.58 6.00 -10.17
N LEU A 3 22.13 7.26 -10.19
CA LEU A 3 21.33 7.81 -11.28
C LEU A 3 22.24 8.62 -12.20
N ARG A 4 22.27 8.31 -13.50
CA ARG A 4 22.96 9.14 -14.51
C ARG A 4 21.97 9.59 -15.56
N ILE A 5 21.91 10.90 -15.79
CA ILE A 5 21.05 11.50 -16.80
C ILE A 5 21.96 12.08 -17.88
N TYR A 6 21.73 11.70 -19.14
CA TYR A 6 22.45 12.25 -20.28
C TYR A 6 21.46 12.92 -21.25
N PHE A 7 21.82 14.11 -21.70
CA PHE A 7 21.10 14.82 -22.74
C PHE A 7 21.91 14.76 -24.03
N LYS A 8 21.29 14.32 -25.13
CA LYS A 8 21.90 14.35 -26.45
C LYS A 8 21.13 15.36 -27.31
N SER A 9 21.81 16.43 -27.72
CA SER A 9 21.23 17.40 -28.65
C SER A 9 21.44 16.92 -30.09
N ASP A 10 20.37 16.83 -30.88
CA ASP A 10 20.48 16.71 -32.34
C ASP A 10 20.16 18.05 -32.98
N SER A 11 21.16 18.65 -33.63
CA SER A 11 21.08 20.01 -34.18
C SER A 11 20.89 20.05 -35.71
N ARG A 12 20.50 18.95 -36.37
CA ARG A 12 20.54 18.89 -37.85
C ARG A 12 19.43 19.62 -38.62
N ARG A 13 18.41 20.20 -37.98
CA ARG A 13 17.31 20.88 -38.72
C ARG A 13 16.67 22.04 -37.97
N GLY A 14 17.36 23.16 -37.76
CA GLY A 14 16.76 24.49 -37.43
C GLY A 14 15.78 24.61 -36.24
N ASN A 15 15.49 23.49 -35.57
CA ASN A 15 14.56 23.25 -34.48
C ASN A 15 15.32 22.23 -33.62
N ALA A 16 15.94 22.70 -32.54
CA ALA A 16 16.63 21.83 -31.62
C ALA A 16 15.59 20.99 -30.87
N LEU A 17 15.53 19.69 -31.18
CA LEU A 17 14.83 18.70 -30.38
C LEU A 17 15.85 18.14 -29.38
N LEU A 18 15.66 18.44 -28.10
CA LEU A 18 16.37 17.77 -27.02
C LEU A 18 15.64 16.46 -26.71
N VAL A 19 16.26 15.34 -27.07
CA VAL A 19 15.79 14.01 -26.67
C VAL A 19 16.57 13.63 -25.40
N GLY A 20 15.90 13.65 -24.25
CA GLY A 20 16.44 13.12 -23.01
C GLY A 20 16.23 11.61 -22.95
N VAL A 21 17.29 10.84 -22.69
CA VAL A 21 17.20 9.40 -22.41
C VAL A 21 17.54 9.22 -20.94
N LEU A 22 16.59 8.70 -20.17
CA LEU A 22 16.80 8.34 -18.77
C LEU A 22 17.14 6.85 -18.70
N GLU A 23 18.38 6.50 -18.39
CA GLU A 23 18.77 5.12 -18.07
C GLU A 23 18.83 4.93 -16.55
N ILE A 24 18.03 4.00 -16.03
CA ILE A 24 18.07 3.58 -14.62
C ILE A 24 18.86 2.28 -14.55
N VAL A 25 20.05 2.32 -13.93
CA VAL A 25 20.89 1.14 -13.74
C VAL A 25 20.71 0.63 -12.31
N LEU A 26 20.01 -0.49 -12.17
CA LEU A 26 19.95 -1.26 -10.92
C LEU A 26 21.06 -2.32 -10.94
N GLU A 27 21.74 -2.52 -9.82
CA GLU A 27 23.01 -3.29 -9.70
C GLU A 27 22.94 -4.77 -10.09
N ARG A 28 21.79 -5.28 -10.57
CA ARG A 28 21.64 -6.65 -11.10
C ARG A 28 20.80 -6.78 -12.38
N GLY A 29 20.66 -5.72 -13.17
CA GLY A 29 20.02 -5.82 -14.49
C GLY A 29 19.57 -4.47 -15.04
N VAL A 30 19.93 -4.18 -16.30
CA VAL A 30 19.54 -2.93 -16.98
C VAL A 30 18.15 -3.10 -17.58
N LEU A 31 17.15 -2.41 -17.02
CA LEU A 31 15.86 -2.20 -17.68
C LEU A 31 15.96 -0.94 -18.54
N ARG A 32 15.94 -1.10 -19.87
CA ARG A 32 15.87 0.02 -20.82
C ARG A 32 14.40 0.41 -21.01
N GLY A 33 13.99 1.54 -20.44
CA GLY A 33 12.72 2.19 -20.75
C GLY A 33 12.97 3.52 -21.46
N THR A 34 12.41 3.70 -22.66
CA THR A 34 12.47 4.97 -23.40
C THR A 34 11.25 5.80 -23.04
N LEU A 35 11.40 6.86 -22.23
CA LEU A 35 10.33 7.84 -22.02
C LEU A 35 10.48 8.99 -23.02
N LEU A 36 9.62 9.08 -24.03
CA LEU A 36 9.55 10.26 -24.90
C LEU A 36 8.80 11.39 -24.18
N ALA A 37 9.53 12.32 -23.57
CA ALA A 37 8.97 13.61 -23.16
C ALA A 37 9.25 14.64 -24.26
N MET A 38 8.24 14.99 -25.06
CA MET A 38 8.33 16.08 -26.05
C MET A 38 7.99 17.41 -25.39
N THR A 39 9.00 18.17 -24.95
CA THR A 39 8.82 19.58 -24.57
C THR A 39 9.19 20.47 -25.75
N ARG A 40 8.21 21.20 -26.30
CA ARG A 40 8.46 22.26 -27.29
C ARG A 40 9.04 23.48 -26.57
N LEU A 41 10.31 23.79 -26.79
CA LEU A 41 10.91 25.08 -26.42
C LEU A 41 11.12 25.90 -27.70
N SER A 42 10.27 26.91 -27.90
CA SER A 42 10.52 27.98 -28.86
C SER A 42 11.59 28.92 -28.29
N VAL A 43 12.83 28.77 -28.74
CA VAL A 43 13.94 29.67 -28.36
C VAL A 43 13.92 30.89 -29.28
N ILE A 44 13.52 32.05 -28.74
CA ILE A 44 13.72 33.36 -29.38
C ILE A 44 15.18 33.75 -29.16
N TYR A 45 16.02 33.66 -30.19
CA TYR A 45 17.39 34.15 -30.14
C TYR A 45 17.43 35.58 -30.68
N LYS A 46 17.49 36.59 -29.80
CA LYS A 46 17.99 37.93 -30.16
C LYS A 46 19.29 38.21 -29.41
N ARG A 47 20.34 38.41 -30.21
CA ARG A 47 21.65 38.95 -29.82
C ARG A 47 21.47 40.18 -28.92
N CYS A 48 21.88 40.10 -27.66
CA CYS A 48 22.56 41.18 -26.98
C CYS A 48 23.28 40.62 -25.75
N GLY A 49 24.48 41.14 -25.47
CA GLY A 49 25.42 40.57 -24.52
C GLY A 49 24.86 40.47 -23.10
N THR A 50 25.30 39.41 -22.42
CA THR A 50 25.45 39.35 -20.97
C THR A 50 24.16 39.55 -20.16
N CYS A 51 23.38 38.48 -19.95
CA CYS A 51 22.37 38.43 -18.88
C CYS A 51 22.19 36.99 -18.35
N VAL A 52 22.62 36.83 -17.11
CA VAL A 52 22.22 35.86 -16.05
C VAL A 52 21.20 34.79 -16.46
N LEU A 53 21.65 33.53 -16.48
CA LEU A 53 20.80 32.34 -16.48
C LEU A 53 20.25 32.10 -15.07
N THR A 54 19.14 32.73 -14.72
CA THR A 54 18.29 32.28 -13.61
C THR A 54 17.17 31.39 -14.12
N ALA A 55 17.02 30.26 -13.43
CA ALA A 55 16.17 29.13 -13.72
C ALA A 55 14.69 29.45 -13.99
N PHE A 56 14.12 28.73 -14.96
CA PHE A 56 12.70 28.39 -15.00
C PHE A 56 12.58 26.86 -15.00
N VAL A 57 12.74 26.26 -13.82
CA VAL A 57 12.25 24.90 -13.53
C VAL A 57 10.94 25.09 -12.78
N GLY A 58 9.85 25.26 -13.52
CA GLY A 58 8.52 25.48 -12.95
C GLY A 58 7.50 24.64 -13.69
N CYS A 59 6.72 23.86 -12.93
CA CYS A 59 5.58 23.04 -13.34
C CYS A 59 5.86 21.74 -14.10
N PHE A 60 6.21 20.65 -13.40
CA PHE A 60 5.89 19.30 -13.90
C PHE A 60 5.86 18.18 -12.84
N SER A 61 5.39 18.40 -11.60
CA SER A 61 5.42 17.33 -10.56
C SER A 61 4.08 16.85 -10.00
N SER A 62 2.94 17.50 -10.26
CA SER A 62 1.72 17.23 -9.46
C SER A 62 0.77 16.13 -9.96
N ILE A 63 1.03 15.46 -11.10
CA ILE A 63 0.06 14.50 -11.67
C ILE A 63 0.45 13.02 -11.45
N LEU A 64 1.69 12.71 -11.07
CA LEU A 64 2.15 11.30 -10.97
C LEU A 64 2.11 10.70 -9.55
N PHE A 65 1.87 11.49 -8.50
CA PHE A 65 1.91 10.97 -7.12
C PHE A 65 0.67 10.17 -6.71
N GLY A 66 -0.55 10.59 -7.09
CA GLY A 66 -1.78 9.99 -6.56
C GLY A 66 -2.07 8.54 -7.01
N GLY A 67 -1.73 8.18 -8.26
CA GLY A 67 -1.99 6.84 -8.79
C GLY A 67 -1.02 5.78 -8.26
N PHE A 68 0.22 6.17 -7.96
CA PHE A 68 1.26 5.26 -7.48
C PHE A 68 1.08 4.91 -6.00
N VAL A 69 0.68 5.89 -5.17
CA VAL A 69 0.45 5.70 -3.73
C VAL A 69 -0.73 4.75 -3.46
N LYS A 70 -1.83 4.87 -4.20
CA LYS A 70 -3.00 3.99 -4.03
C LYS A 70 -2.68 2.52 -4.34
N ALA A 71 -2.01 2.25 -5.46
CA ALA A 71 -1.65 0.89 -5.86
C ALA A 71 -0.68 0.23 -4.86
N SER A 72 0.28 1.01 -4.33
CA SER A 72 1.18 0.53 -3.26
C SER A 72 0.42 0.19 -1.98
N SER A 73 -0.50 1.07 -1.55
CA SER A 73 -1.27 0.90 -0.32
C SER A 73 -2.21 -0.31 -0.38
N GLU A 74 -2.78 -0.59 -1.54
CA GLU A 74 -3.64 -1.77 -1.76
C GLU A 74 -2.85 -3.08 -1.68
N VAL A 75 -1.64 -3.11 -2.22
CA VAL A 75 -0.73 -4.27 -2.09
C VAL A 75 -0.32 -4.47 -0.63
N GLU A 76 0.07 -3.39 0.07
CA GLU A 76 0.44 -3.44 1.49
C GLU A 76 -0.70 -3.97 2.36
N ILE A 77 -1.92 -3.45 2.18
CA ILE A 77 -3.06 -3.84 3.02
C ILE A 77 -3.56 -5.26 2.71
N THR A 78 -3.43 -5.69 1.45
CA THR A 78 -3.75 -7.06 1.06
C THR A 78 -2.80 -8.04 1.74
N ALA A 79 -1.50 -7.80 1.67
CA ALA A 79 -0.49 -8.62 2.35
C ALA A 79 -0.67 -8.59 3.88
N PHE A 80 -1.01 -7.42 4.44
CA PHE A 80 -1.34 -7.31 5.87
C PHE A 80 -2.54 -8.17 6.24
N ASN A 81 -3.63 -8.11 5.46
CA ASN A 81 -4.82 -8.93 5.71
C ASN A 81 -4.53 -10.42 5.58
N GLU A 82 -3.76 -10.85 4.58
CA GLU A 82 -3.33 -12.24 4.43
C GLU A 82 -2.57 -12.73 5.67
N ARG A 83 -1.58 -11.96 6.12
CA ARG A 83 -0.82 -12.27 7.35
C ARG A 83 -1.74 -12.33 8.57
N LEU A 84 -2.69 -11.40 8.69
CA LEU A 84 -3.66 -11.39 9.78
C LEU A 84 -4.57 -12.63 9.75
N THR A 85 -5.07 -13.03 8.58
CA THR A 85 -5.89 -14.25 8.45
C THR A 85 -5.11 -15.52 8.79
N GLN A 86 -3.86 -15.62 8.34
CA GLN A 86 -2.98 -16.75 8.69
C GLN A 86 -2.68 -16.78 10.18
N ALA A 87 -2.49 -15.63 10.82
CA ALA A 87 -2.26 -15.56 12.26
C ALA A 87 -3.50 -15.99 13.06
N TYR A 88 -4.71 -15.66 12.61
CA TYR A 88 -5.94 -16.20 13.21
C TYR A 88 -6.09 -17.71 13.00
N GLU A 89 -5.89 -18.21 11.77
CA GLU A 89 -6.02 -19.64 11.45
C GLU A 89 -5.00 -20.50 12.21
N ASN A 90 -3.77 -20.01 12.37
CA ASN A 90 -2.70 -20.72 13.09
C ASN A 90 -2.65 -20.39 14.59
N GLU A 91 -3.56 -19.54 15.08
CA GLU A 91 -3.59 -19.08 16.48
C GLU A 91 -2.24 -18.47 16.95
N ASP A 92 -1.56 -17.76 16.03
CA ASP A 92 -0.24 -17.16 16.26
C ASP A 92 -0.36 -15.88 17.09
N ILE A 93 -0.38 -16.05 18.41
CA ILE A 93 -0.56 -14.98 19.39
C ILE A 93 0.50 -13.87 19.25
N GLU A 94 1.75 -14.22 18.97
CA GLU A 94 2.82 -13.21 18.84
C GLU A 94 2.61 -12.33 17.61
N VAL A 95 2.21 -12.93 16.49
CA VAL A 95 1.88 -12.16 15.28
C VAL A 95 0.61 -11.35 15.49
N LEU A 96 -0.44 -11.91 16.10
CA LEU A 96 -1.67 -11.18 16.38
C LEU A 96 -1.41 -9.99 17.32
N GLU A 97 -0.58 -10.15 18.34
CA GLU A 97 -0.18 -9.07 19.25
C GLU A 97 0.47 -7.90 18.49
N ALA A 98 1.29 -8.18 17.48
CA ALA A 98 1.95 -7.14 16.67
C ALA A 98 1.04 -6.47 15.63
N LEU A 99 0.07 -7.21 15.07
CA LEU A 99 -0.82 -6.73 14.01
C LEU A 99 -2.04 -5.99 14.57
N LEU A 100 -2.53 -6.38 15.74
CA LEU A 100 -3.66 -5.72 16.40
C LEU A 100 -3.19 -4.54 17.22
N ALA A 101 -3.90 -3.43 17.08
CA ALA A 101 -3.67 -2.23 17.86
C ALA A 101 -4.03 -2.42 19.34
N ASP A 102 -3.40 -1.67 20.24
CA ASP A 102 -3.74 -1.74 21.67
C ASP A 102 -5.19 -1.34 21.97
N ASP A 103 -5.76 -0.46 21.13
CA ASP A 103 -7.15 -0.03 21.15
C ASP A 103 -8.10 -0.89 20.28
N HIS A 104 -7.62 -2.05 19.80
CA HIS A 104 -8.43 -2.93 18.95
C HIS A 104 -9.68 -3.42 19.66
N VAL A 105 -10.80 -3.34 18.93
CA VAL A 105 -12.12 -3.82 19.35
C VAL A 105 -12.58 -4.91 18.39
N HIS A 106 -12.82 -6.09 18.95
CA HIS A 106 -13.37 -7.22 18.21
C HIS A 106 -14.84 -7.42 18.57
N ASN A 107 -15.71 -7.34 17.57
CA ASN A 107 -17.13 -7.70 17.73
C ASN A 107 -17.34 -9.09 17.13
N ASN A 108 -17.73 -10.05 17.97
CA ASN A 108 -17.95 -11.42 17.51
C ASN A 108 -19.37 -11.62 16.97
N ILE A 109 -19.63 -12.81 16.44
CA ILE A 109 -20.92 -13.15 15.81
C ILE A 109 -22.11 -13.18 16.79
N PHE A 110 -21.85 -13.20 18.11
CA PHE A 110 -22.88 -13.16 19.15
C PHE A 110 -23.22 -11.73 19.58
N GLY A 111 -22.64 -10.72 18.92
CA GLY A 111 -22.82 -9.30 19.27
C GLY A 111 -22.04 -8.87 20.51
N MET A 112 -21.09 -9.68 20.99
CA MET A 112 -20.22 -9.30 22.11
C MET A 112 -19.02 -8.52 21.60
N SER A 113 -18.67 -7.46 22.31
CA SER A 113 -17.48 -6.65 22.06
C SER A 113 -16.36 -7.06 23.02
N MET A 114 -15.15 -7.21 22.49
CA MET A 114 -13.96 -7.64 23.23
C MET A 114 -12.80 -6.68 22.93
N SER A 115 -11.97 -6.43 23.94
CA SER A 115 -10.66 -5.81 23.75
C SER A 115 -9.66 -6.77 23.08
N LYS A 116 -8.56 -6.24 22.55
CA LYS A 116 -7.40 -7.03 22.11
C LYS A 116 -6.98 -8.07 23.16
N ALA A 117 -6.78 -7.65 24.40
CA ALA A 117 -6.30 -8.53 25.46
C ALA A 117 -7.25 -9.71 25.73
N GLN A 118 -8.56 -9.45 25.76
CA GLN A 118 -9.57 -10.50 25.95
C GLN A 118 -9.60 -11.47 24.76
N LEU A 119 -9.56 -10.96 23.53
CA LEU A 119 -9.53 -11.79 22.33
C LEU A 119 -8.30 -12.70 22.32
N LEU A 120 -7.11 -12.16 22.59
CA LEU A 120 -5.87 -12.94 22.57
C LEU A 120 -5.80 -13.94 23.72
N GLU A 121 -6.37 -13.62 24.89
CA GLU A 121 -6.47 -14.57 25.99
C GLU A 121 -7.45 -15.71 25.67
N ASP A 122 -8.60 -15.42 25.05
CA ASP A 122 -9.54 -16.44 24.60
C ASP A 122 -8.86 -17.44 23.64
N ILE A 123 -8.05 -16.95 22.70
CA ILE A 123 -7.29 -17.80 21.77
C ILE A 123 -6.20 -18.57 22.53
N ARG A 124 -5.42 -17.89 23.38
CA ARG A 124 -4.32 -18.49 24.17
C ARG A 124 -4.80 -19.63 25.06
N LEU A 125 -5.97 -19.51 25.66
CA LEU A 125 -6.57 -20.53 26.53
C LEU A 125 -7.33 -21.62 25.77
N GLY A 126 -7.42 -21.55 24.44
CA GLY A 126 -8.23 -22.45 23.62
C GLY A 126 -9.74 -22.28 23.85
N VAL A 127 -10.16 -21.17 24.47
CA VAL A 127 -11.58 -20.79 24.59
C VAL A 127 -12.15 -20.46 23.23
N LEU A 128 -11.34 -19.90 22.32
CA LEU A 128 -11.64 -19.71 20.92
C LEU A 128 -10.57 -20.43 20.10
N ALA A 129 -10.96 -21.45 19.35
CA ALA A 129 -10.06 -22.21 18.49
C ALA A 129 -10.56 -22.22 17.05
N PHE A 130 -9.66 -22.14 16.07
CA PHE A 130 -9.99 -22.11 14.64
C PHE A 130 -9.51 -23.38 13.93
N GLU A 131 -10.39 -24.02 13.18
CA GLU A 131 -10.00 -25.07 12.22
C GLU A 131 -9.59 -24.46 10.88
N TYR A 132 -10.27 -23.39 10.47
CA TYR A 132 -9.85 -22.53 9.35
C TYR A 132 -10.38 -21.11 9.54
N TYR A 133 -9.68 -20.13 8.96
CA TYR A 133 -10.06 -18.72 8.95
C TYR A 133 -9.65 -18.04 7.64
N ARG A 134 -10.63 -17.59 6.85
CA ARG A 134 -10.40 -17.02 5.51
C ARG A 134 -11.27 -15.79 5.25
N THR A 135 -10.83 -14.92 4.34
CA THR A 135 -11.62 -13.79 3.82
C THR A 135 -11.82 -13.91 2.30
N PRO A 136 -12.73 -14.77 1.82
CA PRO A 136 -12.91 -15.03 0.39
C PRO A 136 -13.46 -13.83 -0.39
N GLU A 137 -14.16 -12.92 0.30
CA GLU A 137 -14.62 -11.64 -0.25
C GLU A 137 -14.03 -10.53 0.60
N ILE A 138 -13.30 -9.61 -0.01
CA ILE A 138 -12.83 -8.41 0.66
C ILE A 138 -12.81 -7.23 -0.31
N ARG A 139 -13.24 -6.07 0.17
CA ARG A 139 -13.15 -4.79 -0.54
C ARG A 139 -12.50 -3.78 0.39
N PHE A 140 -11.46 -3.12 -0.12
CA PHE A 140 -10.76 -2.05 0.57
C PHE A 140 -11.25 -0.68 0.10
N VAL A 141 -11.47 0.24 1.04
CA VAL A 141 -11.78 1.65 0.80
C VAL A 141 -10.83 2.50 1.63
N PHE A 142 -9.96 3.24 0.94
CA PHE A 142 -8.97 4.12 1.56
C PHE A 142 -9.57 5.49 1.88
N GLN A 143 -9.22 6.04 3.04
CA GLN A 143 -9.52 7.39 3.50
C GLN A 143 -8.19 8.09 3.80
N GLY A 144 -7.65 8.80 2.79
CA GLY A 144 -6.26 9.27 2.83
C GLY A 144 -5.25 8.12 2.73
N ASP A 145 -4.04 8.34 3.23
CA ASP A 145 -2.92 7.39 3.11
C ASP A 145 -2.84 6.41 4.28
N ASP A 146 -3.42 6.76 5.43
CA ASP A 146 -3.20 6.06 6.70
C ASP A 146 -4.44 5.34 7.24
N VAL A 147 -5.59 5.41 6.55
CA VAL A 147 -6.81 4.73 6.98
C VAL A 147 -7.39 3.91 5.84
N CYS A 148 -7.70 2.64 6.12
CA CYS A 148 -8.36 1.74 5.19
C CYS A 148 -9.52 1.02 5.88
N ILE A 149 -10.69 1.06 5.26
CA ILE A 149 -11.88 0.33 5.71
C ILE A 149 -12.02 -0.89 4.82
N ALA A 150 -12.02 -2.08 5.41
CA ALA A 150 -12.35 -3.32 4.73
C ALA A 150 -13.75 -3.79 5.10
N THR A 151 -14.50 -4.17 4.08
CA THR A 151 -15.76 -4.90 4.24
C THR A 151 -15.69 -6.19 3.44
N GLY A 152 -16.26 -7.27 3.97
CA GLY A 152 -16.12 -8.56 3.31
C GLY A 152 -16.92 -9.67 3.97
N VAL A 153 -16.57 -10.91 3.62
CA VAL A 153 -17.04 -12.14 4.25
C VAL A 153 -15.86 -12.82 4.92
N ILE A 154 -16.03 -13.24 6.17
CA ILE A 154 -15.18 -14.27 6.78
C ILE A 154 -15.86 -15.61 6.54
N GLU A 155 -15.07 -16.59 6.11
CA GLU A 155 -15.40 -18.01 6.10
C GLU A 155 -14.48 -18.70 7.10
N ALA A 156 -15.05 -19.15 8.22
CA ALA A 156 -14.29 -19.73 9.33
C ALA A 156 -15.08 -20.86 9.99
N LYS A 157 -14.38 -21.92 10.41
CA LYS A 157 -14.91 -22.90 11.35
C LYS A 157 -14.13 -22.77 12.65
N ALA A 158 -14.86 -22.60 13.73
CA ALA A 158 -14.28 -22.35 15.04
C ALA A 158 -15.07 -23.10 16.11
N GLU A 159 -14.40 -23.39 17.21
CA GLU A 159 -15.03 -23.81 18.45
C GLU A 159 -14.92 -22.68 19.48
N ARG A 160 -15.97 -22.48 20.27
CA ARG A 160 -15.94 -21.58 21.42
C ARG A 160 -16.34 -22.35 22.68
N SER A 161 -15.44 -22.42 23.65
CA SER A 161 -15.62 -23.20 24.89
C SER A 161 -15.98 -24.68 24.63
N GLY A 162 -15.32 -25.28 23.63
CA GLY A 162 -15.54 -26.67 23.22
C GLY A 162 -16.90 -26.93 22.55
N GLN A 163 -17.55 -25.90 22.02
CA GLN A 163 -18.78 -26.00 21.24
C GLN A 163 -18.58 -25.38 19.87
N ASP A 164 -19.05 -26.07 18.83
CA ASP A 164 -19.00 -25.55 17.46
C ASP A 164 -19.71 -24.20 17.35
N VAL A 165 -19.02 -23.25 16.72
CA VAL A 165 -19.62 -21.98 16.32
C VAL A 165 -20.47 -22.25 15.07
N GLY A 166 -21.80 -22.22 15.22
CA GLY A 166 -22.73 -22.65 14.16
C GLY A 166 -22.73 -21.81 12.88
N ALA A 167 -22.14 -20.62 12.87
CA ALA A 167 -22.04 -19.78 11.68
C ALA A 167 -20.67 -19.94 11.00
N LEU A 168 -20.66 -20.55 9.81
CA LEU A 168 -19.44 -20.73 9.02
C LEU A 168 -19.09 -19.54 8.12
N LYS A 169 -20.05 -18.65 7.86
CA LYS A 169 -19.90 -17.46 7.01
C LYS A 169 -20.59 -16.25 7.64
N PHE A 170 -19.87 -15.15 7.76
CA PHE A 170 -20.43 -13.91 8.30
C PHE A 170 -19.78 -12.67 7.67
N ARG A 171 -20.54 -11.58 7.60
CA ARG A 171 -20.05 -10.29 7.10
C ARG A 171 -19.21 -9.62 8.17
N PHE A 172 -18.15 -8.95 7.75
CA PHE A 172 -17.31 -8.16 8.64
C PHE A 172 -17.09 -6.74 8.11
N THR A 173 -16.81 -5.84 9.05
CA THR A 173 -16.16 -4.55 8.80
C THR A 173 -14.91 -4.50 9.65
N ARG A 174 -13.78 -4.13 9.05
CA ARG A 174 -12.49 -3.97 9.72
C ARG A 174 -11.93 -2.61 9.35
N VAL A 175 -11.39 -1.90 10.33
CA VAL A 175 -10.73 -0.62 10.11
C VAL A 175 -9.25 -0.84 10.36
N PHE A 176 -8.43 -0.45 9.39
CA PHE A 176 -6.99 -0.47 9.50
C PHE A 176 -6.48 0.96 9.57
N VAL A 177 -5.53 1.19 10.47
CA VAL A 177 -4.86 2.47 10.63
C VAL A 177 -3.36 2.25 10.54
N LYS A 178 -2.68 3.09 9.76
CA LYS A 178 -1.23 3.12 9.69
C LYS A 178 -0.69 3.97 10.84
N ARG A 179 -0.04 3.33 11.81
CA ARG A 179 0.60 3.97 12.97
C ARG A 179 2.11 3.80 12.87
N ASP A 180 2.84 4.90 12.96
CA ASP A 180 4.31 4.91 12.82
C ASP A 180 4.81 4.16 11.57
N GLY A 181 4.09 4.32 10.45
CA GLY A 181 4.41 3.69 9.17
C GLY A 181 4.02 2.21 9.07
N ARG A 182 3.38 1.62 10.09
CA ARG A 182 2.94 0.22 10.10
C ARG A 182 1.41 0.13 10.16
N TRP A 183 0.82 -0.68 9.31
CA TRP A 183 -0.60 -1.00 9.39
C TRP A 183 -0.91 -1.79 10.66
N GLN A 184 -2.05 -1.47 11.27
CA GLN A 184 -2.63 -2.19 12.39
C GLN A 184 -4.15 -2.24 12.23
N SER A 185 -4.79 -3.28 12.77
CA SER A 185 -6.25 -3.42 12.83
C SER A 185 -6.79 -3.17 14.22
#